data_AF-A0A9E3SZ87-F1
#
_entry.id   AF-A0A9E3SZ87-F1
#
_cell.length_a   1.000
_cell.length_b   1.000
_cell.length_c   1.000
_cell.angle_alpha   90.00
_cell.angle_beta   90.00
_cell.angle_gamma   90.00
#
_symmetry.space_group_name_H-M   'P 1'
#
loop_
_entity.id
_entity.type
_entity.pdbx_description
1 polymer ?
#
loop_
_entity_poly.entity_id
_entity_poly.type
_entity_poly.pdbx_seq_one_letter_code
_entity_poly.pdbx_strand_id
1 'polypeptide(L)'
;MNDIKIKDKYYRETEYFLYNYKMFEISIENLKREIEYLENEDGVTGIDYSSEKISPTYKFSSITEDTVLAVSEKIHYLQRCIERIQSKIDSINRALEGLTEIEREIIEKRYFEGKPWYVIAYEVSYNERWCKELRRRAISKIAIGIHGDTALLEHDNDENI
;
A
#
# COMPACT_ATOMS: atom_id res chain seq x y z
N MET A 1 -27.07 11.42 15.58
CA MET A 1 -26.07 11.10 14.54
C MET A 1 -25.63 9.66 14.82
N ASN A 2 -25.98 8.72 13.94
CA ASN A 2 -25.75 7.29 14.18
C ASN A 2 -24.24 6.98 14.21
N ASP A 3 -23.81 6.27 15.24
CA ASP A 3 -22.46 5.71 15.30
C ASP A 3 -22.36 4.56 14.29
N ILE A 4 -21.56 4.74 13.25
CA ILE A 4 -21.29 3.73 12.23
C ILE A 4 -20.63 2.51 12.88
N LYS A 5 -21.24 1.34 12.69
CA LYS A 5 -20.75 0.06 13.20
C LYS A 5 -20.07 -0.73 12.07
N ILE A 6 -18.75 -0.90 12.16
CA ILE A 6 -17.96 -1.66 11.18
C ILE A 6 -17.36 -2.92 11.78
N LYS A 7 -17.13 -3.94 10.95
CA LYS A 7 -16.50 -5.19 11.38
C LYS A 7 -15.06 -4.91 11.81
N ASP A 8 -14.66 -5.49 12.94
CA ASP A 8 -13.34 -5.27 13.57
C ASP A 8 -12.17 -5.61 12.64
N LYS A 9 -12.33 -6.61 11.76
CA LYS A 9 -11.35 -6.95 10.71
C LYS A 9 -11.01 -5.73 9.83
N TYR A 10 -12.03 -5.06 9.27
CA TYR A 10 -11.83 -3.93 8.37
C TYR A 10 -11.36 -2.67 9.09
N TYR A 11 -11.77 -2.49 10.35
CA TYR A 11 -11.24 -1.42 11.20
C TYR A 11 -9.71 -1.54 11.33
N ARG A 12 -9.25 -2.72 11.77
CA ARG A 12 -7.82 -2.98 12.00
C ARG A 12 -7.01 -2.95 10.71
N GLU A 13 -7.55 -3.50 9.63
CA GLU A 13 -6.91 -3.47 8.31
C GLU A 13 -6.74 -2.03 7.82
N THR A 14 -7.77 -1.19 7.97
CA THR A 14 -7.70 0.22 7.61
C THR A 14 -6.67 0.97 8.47
N GLU A 15 -6.68 0.75 9.79
CA GLU A 15 -5.70 1.37 10.69
C GLU A 15 -4.26 0.94 10.36
N TYR A 16 -4.06 -0.33 10.01
CA TYR A 16 -2.78 -0.85 9.53
C TYR A 16 -2.31 -0.14 8.25
N PHE A 17 -3.21 0.08 7.27
CA PHE A 17 -2.86 0.80 6.06
C PHE A 17 -2.45 2.24 6.34
N LEU A 18 -3.15 2.93 7.25
CA LEU A 18 -2.81 4.31 7.62
C LEU A 18 -1.42 4.41 8.26
N TYR A 19 -1.06 3.50 9.17
CA TYR A 19 0.28 3.47 9.77
C TYR A 19 1.40 3.22 8.74
N ASN A 20 1.11 2.44 7.69
CA ASN A 20 2.09 2.06 6.69
C ASN A 20 2.06 2.92 5.43
N TYR A 21 1.24 3.98 5.39
CA TYR A 21 1.05 4.82 4.21
C TYR A 21 2.39 5.31 3.61
N LYS A 22 3.24 5.93 4.43
CA LYS A 22 4.56 6.40 4.01
C LYS A 22 5.49 5.27 3.56
N MET A 23 5.36 4.09 4.17
CA MET A 23 6.15 2.91 3.78
C MET A 23 5.69 2.34 2.43
N PHE A 24 4.41 2.48 2.09
CA PHE A 24 3.91 2.15 0.75
C PHE A 24 4.48 3.09 -0.31
N GLU A 25 4.55 4.40 -0.04
CA GLU A 25 5.21 5.36 -0.94
C GLU A 25 6.69 5.01 -1.16
N ILE A 26 7.43 4.77 -0.07
CA ILE A 26 8.82 4.34 -0.15
C ILE A 26 8.96 3.02 -0.92
N SER A 27 8.05 2.07 -0.70
CA SER A 27 8.07 0.78 -1.41
C SER A 27 7.88 0.96 -2.91
N ILE A 28 6.98 1.84 -3.35
CA ILE A 28 6.78 2.14 -4.78
C ILE A 28 8.06 2.71 -5.38
N GLU A 29 8.69 3.67 -4.71
CA GLU A 29 9.93 4.28 -5.20
C GLU A 29 11.08 3.27 -5.29
N ASN A 30 11.20 2.37 -4.32
CA ASN A 30 12.20 1.30 -4.38
C ASN A 30 11.94 0.33 -5.54
N LEU A 31 10.68 -0.06 -5.78
CA LEU A 31 10.32 -0.93 -6.91
C LEU A 31 10.59 -0.26 -8.26
N LYS A 32 10.33 1.04 -8.39
CA LYS A 32 10.66 1.81 -9.59
C LYS A 32 12.16 1.82 -9.86
N ARG A 33 12.99 2.04 -8.83
CA ARG A 33 14.45 1.98 -8.95
C ARG A 33 14.94 0.58 -9.33
N GLU A 34 14.30 -0.48 -8.82
CA GLU A 34 14.64 -1.85 -9.22
C GLU A 34 14.33 -2.08 -10.71
N ILE A 35 13.21 -1.57 -11.22
CA ILE A 35 12.90 -1.61 -12.66
C ILE A 35 13.95 -0.83 -13.45
N GLU A 36 14.27 0.39 -13.04
CA GLU A 36 15.29 1.22 -13.71
C GLU A 36 16.66 0.53 -13.77
N TYR A 37 17.05 -0.16 -12.69
CA TYR A 37 18.27 -0.96 -12.67
C TYR A 37 18.22 -2.12 -13.67
N LEU A 38 17.11 -2.86 -13.72
CA LEU A 38 16.90 -3.97 -14.66
C LEU A 38 16.82 -3.52 -16.13
N GLU A 39 16.37 -2.30 -16.38
CA GLU A 39 16.31 -1.71 -17.74
C GLU A 39 17.66 -1.14 -18.21
N ASN A 40 18.49 -0.64 -17.28
CA ASN A 40 19.79 -0.01 -17.60
C ASN A 40 20.98 -0.98 -17.60
N GLU A 41 20.91 -2.12 -16.92
CA GLU A 41 21.85 -3.21 -17.18
C GLU A 41 21.55 -3.79 -18.57
N ASP A 42 22.52 -3.74 -19.49
CA ASP A 42 22.53 -4.61 -20.67
C ASP A 42 22.29 -6.04 -20.17
N GLY A 43 21.08 -6.58 -20.35
CA GLY A 43 20.58 -7.86 -19.79
C GLY A 43 21.31 -9.13 -20.27
N VAL A 44 22.61 -9.03 -20.53
CA VAL A 44 23.51 -10.04 -21.11
C VAL A 44 24.85 -10.14 -20.37
N THR A 45 25.26 -9.21 -19.50
CA THR A 45 26.62 -9.23 -18.88
C THR A 45 26.66 -9.31 -17.34
N GLY A 46 25.58 -9.79 -16.71
CA GLY A 46 25.48 -9.92 -15.25
C GLY A 46 25.65 -11.34 -14.68
N ILE A 47 26.18 -12.30 -15.44
CA ILE A 47 26.44 -13.65 -14.93
C ILE A 47 27.91 -14.02 -15.14
N ASP A 48 28.74 -13.67 -14.15
CA ASP A 48 30.09 -14.18 -14.02
C ASP A 48 30.04 -15.63 -13.50
N TYR A 49 29.90 -16.60 -14.42
CA TYR A 49 30.25 -17.99 -14.14
C TYR A 49 31.73 -18.21 -14.42
N SER A 50 32.60 -17.56 -13.64
CA SER A 50 34.01 -17.92 -13.53
C SER A 50 34.18 -19.23 -12.75
N SER A 51 33.76 -20.33 -13.36
CA SER A 51 34.27 -21.67 -13.04
C SER A 51 34.18 -22.59 -14.26
N GLU A 52 35.19 -22.44 -15.11
CA GLU A 52 35.87 -23.48 -15.90
C GLU A 52 35.07 -24.63 -16.58
N LYS A 53 35.20 -24.61 -17.92
CA LYS A 53 35.79 -25.68 -18.78
C LYS A 53 34.88 -26.75 -19.44
N ILE A 54 34.92 -26.68 -20.80
CA ILE A 54 35.17 -27.75 -21.80
C ILE A 54 34.06 -28.00 -22.85
N SER A 55 34.49 -27.82 -24.11
CA SER A 55 34.11 -28.50 -25.37
C SER A 55 33.33 -27.70 -26.44
N PRO A 56 33.74 -27.80 -27.72
CA PRO A 56 33.15 -27.06 -28.84
C PRO A 56 32.06 -27.88 -29.53
N THR A 57 30.80 -27.79 -29.10
CA THR A 57 29.69 -28.41 -29.86
C THR A 57 28.33 -27.76 -29.55
N TYR A 58 27.81 -27.00 -30.53
CA TYR A 58 26.39 -26.75 -30.83
C TYR A 58 25.50 -25.91 -29.85
N LYS A 59 24.79 -24.95 -30.47
CA LYS A 59 23.70 -24.04 -30.00
C LYS A 59 24.10 -22.75 -29.27
N PHE A 60 24.44 -21.73 -30.07
CA PHE A 60 24.55 -20.32 -29.65
C PHE A 60 23.24 -19.53 -29.86
N SER A 61 22.07 -20.09 -29.51
CA SER A 61 20.77 -19.42 -29.72
C SER A 61 19.75 -19.64 -28.59
N SER A 62 20.18 -19.64 -27.32
CA SER A 62 19.23 -19.84 -26.21
C SER A 62 19.56 -19.03 -24.97
N ILE A 63 20.84 -18.88 -24.61
CA ILE A 63 21.19 -18.27 -23.32
C ILE A 63 20.79 -16.79 -23.24
N THR A 64 20.90 -16.04 -24.34
CA THR A 64 20.57 -14.61 -24.39
C THR A 64 19.07 -14.32 -24.51
N GLU A 65 18.29 -15.20 -25.14
CA GLU A 65 16.84 -15.05 -25.23
C GLU A 65 16.18 -15.42 -23.90
N ASP A 66 16.65 -16.51 -23.28
CA ASP A 66 16.15 -16.97 -21.98
C ASP A 66 16.43 -15.94 -20.87
N THR A 67 17.58 -15.24 -20.89
CA THR A 67 17.88 -14.17 -19.92
C THR A 67 17.04 -12.92 -20.14
N VAL A 68 16.85 -12.49 -21.39
CA VAL A 68 16.02 -11.32 -21.73
C VAL A 68 14.56 -11.57 -21.34
N LEU A 69 14.03 -12.77 -21.59
CA LEU A 69 12.68 -13.15 -21.19
C LEU A 69 12.53 -13.09 -19.66
N ALA A 70 13.47 -13.66 -18.90
CA ALA A 70 13.43 -13.64 -17.43
C ALA A 70 13.46 -12.21 -16.84
N VAL A 71 14.26 -11.29 -17.42
CA VAL A 71 14.28 -9.88 -17.01
C VAL A 71 12.95 -9.20 -17.30
N SER A 72 12.37 -9.43 -18.49
CA SER A 72 11.08 -8.85 -18.87
C SER A 72 9.94 -9.30 -17.96
N GLU A 73 9.90 -10.59 -17.58
CA GLU A 73 8.91 -11.15 -16.66
C GLU A 73 9.03 -10.53 -15.27
N LYS A 74 10.27 -10.32 -14.80
CA LYS A 74 10.52 -9.68 -13.52
C LYS A 74 10.09 -8.21 -13.51
N ILE A 75 10.40 -7.44 -14.55
CA ILE A 75 9.95 -6.05 -14.69
C ILE A 75 8.41 -6.00 -14.64
N HIS A 76 7.74 -6.86 -15.41
CA HIS A 76 6.28 -6.91 -15.41
C HIS A 76 5.71 -7.25 -14.02
N TYR A 77 6.32 -8.18 -13.29
CA TYR A 77 5.92 -8.48 -11.91
C TYR A 77 6.07 -7.26 -10.97
N LEU A 78 7.19 -6.53 -11.05
CA LEU A 78 7.43 -5.35 -10.23
C LEU A 78 6.43 -4.23 -10.57
N GLN A 79 6.12 -4.03 -11.86
CA GLN A 79 5.10 -3.09 -12.31
C GLN A 79 3.73 -3.42 -11.72
N ARG A 80 3.32 -4.69 -11.75
CA ARG A 80 2.08 -5.14 -11.09
C ARG A 80 2.08 -4.90 -9.59
N CYS A 81 3.21 -5.06 -8.93
CA CYS A 81 3.35 -4.74 -7.51
C CYS A 81 3.17 -3.24 -7.25
N ILE A 82 3.77 -2.38 -8.07
CA ILE A 82 3.60 -0.92 -8.01
C ILE A 82 2.13 -0.55 -8.19
N GLU A 83 1.49 -1.05 -9.26
CA GLU A 83 0.06 -0.79 -9.53
C GLU A 83 -0.82 -1.14 -8.34
N ARG A 84 -0.59 -2.31 -7.72
CA ARG A 84 -1.35 -2.77 -6.56
C ARG A 84 -1.17 -1.86 -5.34
N ILE A 85 0.06 -1.46 -5.04
CA ILE A 85 0.35 -0.59 -3.89
C ILE A 85 -0.19 0.82 -4.16
N GLN A 86 -0.01 1.35 -5.37
CA GLN A 86 -0.52 2.66 -5.77
C GLN A 86 -2.05 2.72 -5.67
N SER A 87 -2.75 1.70 -6.18
CA SER A 87 -4.21 1.60 -6.07
C SER A 87 -4.69 1.62 -4.61
N LYS A 88 -3.91 1.03 -3.69
CA LYS A 88 -4.19 1.10 -2.25
C LYS A 88 -4.01 2.52 -1.70
N ILE A 89 -2.91 3.20 -2.03
CA ILE A 89 -2.66 4.61 -1.67
C ILE A 89 -3.79 5.51 -2.20
N ASP A 90 -4.16 5.36 -3.47
CA ASP A 90 -5.19 6.17 -4.10
C ASP A 90 -6.56 5.97 -3.43
N SER A 91 -6.84 4.73 -3.00
CA SER A 91 -8.06 4.43 -2.25
C SER A 91 -8.08 5.08 -0.87
N ILE A 92 -6.94 5.13 -0.19
CA ILE A 92 -6.79 5.87 1.07
C ILE A 92 -7.00 7.37 0.82
N ASN A 93 -6.36 7.94 -0.20
CA ASN A 93 -6.46 9.36 -0.52
C ASN A 93 -7.91 9.79 -0.81
N ARG A 94 -8.62 9.06 -1.68
CA ARG A 94 -10.06 9.30 -1.93
C ARG A 94 -10.90 9.15 -0.67
N ALA A 95 -10.61 8.18 0.18
CA ALA A 95 -11.33 8.00 1.43
C ALA A 95 -11.09 9.15 2.42
N LEU A 96 -9.88 9.73 2.46
CA LEU A 96 -9.56 10.91 3.25
C LEU A 96 -10.29 12.17 2.75
N GLU A 97 -10.65 12.26 1.46
CA GLU A 97 -11.46 13.35 0.88
C GLU A 97 -12.91 13.35 1.38
N GLY A 98 -13.42 12.19 1.81
CA GLY A 98 -14.74 12.08 2.41
C GLY A 98 -14.82 12.48 3.89
N LEU A 99 -13.69 12.82 4.52
CA LEU A 99 -13.64 13.23 5.92
C LEU A 99 -13.92 14.72 6.09
N THR A 100 -14.34 15.12 7.29
CA THR A 100 -14.30 16.55 7.65
C THR A 100 -12.85 17.01 7.78
N GLU A 101 -12.61 18.32 7.67
CA GLU A 101 -11.28 18.92 7.82
C GLU A 101 -10.61 18.49 9.13
N ILE A 102 -11.33 18.57 10.25
CA ILE A 102 -10.82 18.15 11.57
C ILE A 102 -10.53 16.65 11.63
N GLU A 103 -11.41 15.81 11.06
CA GLU A 103 -11.18 14.36 11.02
C GLU A 103 -9.93 14.02 10.22
N ARG A 104 -9.77 14.62 9.04
CA ARG A 104 -8.60 14.46 8.18
C ARG A 104 -7.32 14.92 8.91
N GLU A 105 -7.35 16.10 9.51
CA GLU A 105 -6.21 16.66 10.23
C GLU A 105 -5.75 15.75 11.38
N ILE A 106 -6.69 15.19 12.15
CA ILE A 106 -6.39 14.23 13.21
C ILE A 106 -5.74 12.95 12.64
N ILE A 107 -6.26 12.43 11.51
CA ILE A 107 -5.72 11.23 10.88
C ILE A 107 -4.29 11.48 10.36
N GLU A 108 -4.06 12.57 9.63
CA GLU A 108 -2.75 12.91 9.06
C GLU A 108 -1.71 13.10 10.16
N LYS A 109 -2.00 13.92 11.19
CA LYS A 109 -1.08 14.14 12.30
C LYS A 109 -0.80 12.84 13.07
N ARG A 110 -1.82 12.00 13.26
CA ARG A 110 -1.66 10.77 14.04
C ARG A 110 -0.87 9.70 13.29
N TYR A 111 -1.24 9.41 12.06
CA TYR A 111 -0.75 8.24 11.34
C TYR A 111 0.38 8.57 10.36
N PHE A 112 0.40 9.77 9.80
CA PHE A 112 1.44 10.16 8.83
C PHE A 112 2.57 10.93 9.53
N GLU A 113 2.26 11.82 10.46
CA GLU A 113 3.29 12.57 11.23
C GLU A 113 3.72 11.85 12.53
N GLY A 114 2.92 10.90 13.04
CA GLY A 114 3.25 10.17 14.26
C GLY A 114 3.13 11.00 15.55
N LYS A 115 2.36 12.09 15.53
CA LYS A 115 2.23 13.00 16.68
C LYS A 115 1.54 12.33 17.88
N PRO A 116 1.95 12.70 19.10
CA PRO A 116 1.27 12.25 20.31
C PRO A 116 -0.06 13.00 20.51
N TRP A 117 -1.00 12.38 21.23
CA TRP A 117 -2.37 12.88 21.38
C TRP A 117 -2.46 14.29 21.97
N TYR A 118 -1.61 14.63 22.94
CA TYR A 118 -1.62 15.97 23.54
C TYR A 118 -1.25 17.08 22.53
N VAL A 119 -0.32 16.81 21.60
CA VAL A 119 0.04 17.75 20.53
C VAL A 119 -1.11 17.91 19.56
N ILE A 120 -1.71 16.79 19.13
CA ILE A 120 -2.85 16.81 18.21
C ILE A 120 -4.00 17.61 18.84
N ALA A 121 -4.37 17.28 20.08
CA ALA A 121 -5.43 17.94 20.84
C ALA A 121 -5.21 19.45 20.95
N TYR A 122 -3.98 19.87 21.23
CA TYR A 122 -3.60 21.28 21.24
C TYR A 122 -3.77 21.94 19.86
N GLU A 123 -3.23 21.33 18.80
CA GLU A 123 -3.28 21.87 17.44
C GLU A 123 -4.71 22.00 16.92
N VAL A 124 -5.58 21.02 17.19
CA VAL A 124 -6.99 21.05 16.76
C VAL A 124 -7.94 21.71 17.75
N SER A 125 -7.43 22.29 18.85
CA SER A 125 -8.23 22.95 19.90
C SER A 125 -9.35 22.09 20.51
N TYR A 126 -9.09 20.78 20.67
CA TYR A 126 -10.00 19.83 21.32
C TYR A 126 -9.32 19.12 22.48
N ASN A 127 -10.10 18.45 23.34
CA ASN A 127 -9.52 17.54 24.33
C ASN A 127 -9.15 16.20 23.69
N GLU A 128 -8.17 15.49 24.27
CA GLU A 128 -7.69 14.22 23.74
C GLU A 128 -8.77 13.14 23.57
N ARG A 129 -9.74 13.09 24.50
CA ARG A 129 -10.82 12.11 24.45
C ARG A 129 -11.67 12.32 23.19
N TRP A 130 -11.96 13.57 22.86
CA TRP A 130 -12.70 13.92 21.65
C TRP A 130 -11.88 13.65 20.38
N CYS A 131 -10.57 13.94 20.37
CA CYS A 131 -9.70 13.58 19.24
C CYS A 131 -9.69 12.07 18.97
N LYS A 132 -9.62 11.24 20.02
CA LYS A 132 -9.65 9.78 19.89
C LYS A 132 -11.00 9.28 19.36
N GLU A 133 -12.09 9.93 19.73
CA GLU A 133 -13.43 9.63 19.22
C GLU A 133 -13.59 10.04 17.76
N LEU A 134 -13.13 11.23 17.36
CA LEU A 134 -13.10 11.66 15.97
C LEU A 134 -12.23 10.74 15.11
N ARG A 135 -11.06 10.32 15.60
CA ARG A 135 -10.23 9.30 14.97
C ARG A 135 -10.96 7.98 14.79
N ARG A 136 -11.72 7.53 15.81
CA ARG A 136 -12.52 6.29 15.72
C ARG A 136 -13.51 6.36 14.57
N ARG A 137 -14.26 7.47 14.48
CA ARG A 137 -15.26 7.73 13.44
C ARG A 137 -14.62 7.86 12.05
N ALA A 138 -13.52 8.59 11.96
CA ALA A 138 -12.77 8.77 10.72
C ALA A 138 -12.29 7.43 10.15
N ILE A 139 -11.71 6.54 10.98
CA ILE A 139 -11.30 5.20 10.53
C ILE A 139 -12.51 4.39 10.04
N SER A 140 -13.66 4.46 10.71
CA SER A 140 -14.87 3.78 10.23
C SER A 140 -15.32 4.29 8.85
N LYS A 141 -15.25 5.60 8.61
CA LYS A 141 -15.55 6.19 7.30
C LYS A 141 -14.55 5.74 6.24
N ILE A 142 -13.26 5.75 6.56
CA ILE A 142 -12.20 5.31 5.64
C ILE A 142 -12.38 3.83 5.29
N ALA A 143 -12.69 2.98 6.27
CA ALA A 143 -12.91 1.56 6.05
C ALA A 143 -14.06 1.31 5.07
N ILE A 144 -15.16 2.07 5.17
CA ILE A 144 -16.25 2.02 4.19
C ILE A 144 -15.77 2.51 2.82
N GLY A 145 -15.00 3.59 2.76
CA GLY A 145 -14.44 4.10 1.51
C GLY A 145 -13.53 3.10 0.78
N ILE A 146 -12.80 2.25 1.52
CA ILE A 146 -11.87 1.26 0.96
C ILE A 146 -12.55 -0.08 0.65
N HIS A 147 -13.45 -0.54 1.52
CA HIS A 147 -14.01 -1.89 1.48
C HIS A 147 -15.49 -1.93 1.06
N GLY A 148 -16.12 -0.77 0.89
CA GLY A 148 -17.54 -0.66 0.55
C GLY A 148 -18.46 -1.07 1.69
N ASP A 149 -19.65 -1.51 1.30
CA ASP A 149 -20.73 -2.03 2.15
C ASP A 149 -20.32 -3.28 2.94
N THR A 150 -19.38 -4.07 2.43
CA THR A 150 -18.86 -5.28 3.13
C THR A 150 -18.25 -4.96 4.51
N ALA A 151 -17.82 -3.70 4.72
CA ALA A 151 -17.29 -3.23 6.00
C ALA A 151 -18.34 -3.13 7.11
N LEU A 152 -19.61 -2.98 6.74
CA LEU A 152 -20.71 -2.74 7.67
C LEU A 152 -21.07 -4.01 8.44
N LEU A 153 -21.39 -3.86 9.73
CA LEU A 153 -21.80 -4.98 10.57
C LEU A 153 -23.18 -5.56 10.20
N GLU A 154 -24.03 -4.80 9.52
CA GLU A 154 -25.40 -5.20 9.17
C GLU A 154 -25.48 -6.07 7.89
N HIS A 155 -24.37 -6.22 7.16
CA HIS A 155 -24.30 -6.97 5.90
C HIS A 155 -24.25 -8.51 6.05
N ASP A 156 -24.32 -9.03 7.28
CA ASP A 156 -24.28 -10.48 7.57
C ASP A 156 -25.68 -11.13 7.64
N ASN A 157 -26.76 -10.40 7.31
CA ASN A 157 -28.13 -10.88 7.54
C ASN A 157 -28.91 -11.42 6.32
N ASP A 158 -28.39 -11.43 5.08
CA ASP A 158 -29.18 -11.81 3.91
C ASP A 158 -28.45 -12.71 2.88
N GLU A 159 -27.72 -13.74 3.32
CA GLU A 159 -27.28 -14.84 2.41
C GLU A 159 -27.40 -16.25 3.04
N ASN A 160 -28.36 -16.47 3.94
CA ASN A 160 -28.76 -17.81 4.38
C ASN A 160 -30.29 -17.92 4.49
N ILE A 161 -30.97 -18.00 3.36
CA ILE A 161 -32.28 -18.67 3.20
C ILE A 161 -32.20 -19.57 1.98
#